data_AF-A0AAN6BTZ0-F1
#
_entry.id   AF-A0AAN6BTZ0-F1
#
_cell.length_a   1.000
_cell.length_b   1.000
_cell.length_c   1.000
_cell.angle_alpha   90.00
_cell.angle_beta   90.00
_cell.angle_gamma   90.00
#
_symmetry.space_group_name_H-M   'P 1'
#
loop_
_entity.id
_entity.type
_entity.pdbx_description
1 polymer ?
#
loop_
_entity_poly.entity_id
_entity_poly.type
_entity_poly.pdbx_seq_one_letter_code
_entity_poly.pdbx_strand_id
1 'polypeptide(L)'
;MRATTFALLTALSAVLVHAQGYSKECSDIYLNEGWLVATCPKDDGNGNTTSSVYLPNKIANDNAVLEWAIDGLYWNSCKDCALTNSGSTLQCSCRGAPSPYRNTTLNLEEHIANYDGHLLSNLTGPVTTVPSDSSYPIPSEFEVELDMSTLNNSCASSGATIILNRPTNCWYLNLGVEYSWACGNSVNNQGWEIVGYSDTDCTSDPVAAFTQENQGTCLTFSTGVKGFSVTPLWNAD
;
A
#
# COMPACT_ATOMS: atom_id res chain seq x y z
N MET A 1 50.82 -24.32 -31.39
CA MET A 1 50.51 -22.91 -31.12
C MET A 1 49.32 -22.88 -30.18
N ARG A 2 49.51 -22.43 -28.94
CA ARG A 2 48.46 -22.40 -27.90
C ARG A 2 47.61 -21.14 -28.10
N ALA A 3 46.31 -21.32 -28.32
CA ALA A 3 45.34 -20.24 -28.31
C ALA A 3 44.99 -19.90 -26.85
N THR A 4 45.15 -18.64 -26.47
CA THR A 4 44.81 -18.13 -25.15
C THR A 4 43.45 -17.46 -25.23
N THR A 5 42.43 -18.07 -24.63
CA THR A 5 41.08 -17.55 -24.55
C THR A 5 41.03 -16.47 -23.47
N PHE A 6 40.76 -15.22 -23.85
CA PHE A 6 40.45 -14.14 -22.91
C PHE A 6 38.96 -14.23 -22.55
N ALA A 7 38.66 -14.53 -21.28
CA ALA A 7 37.31 -14.41 -20.73
C ALA A 7 37.06 -12.94 -20.40
N LEU A 8 36.10 -12.34 -21.09
CA LEU A 8 35.63 -10.97 -20.85
C LEU A 8 34.68 -11.02 -19.64
N LEU A 9 35.12 -10.53 -18.47
CA LEU A 9 34.23 -10.30 -17.34
C LEU A 9 33.41 -9.03 -17.62
N THR A 10 32.12 -9.18 -17.90
CA THR A 10 31.16 -8.08 -17.84
C THR A 10 30.87 -7.79 -16.37
N ALA A 11 31.45 -6.70 -15.84
CA ALA A 11 31.04 -6.16 -14.56
C ALA A 11 29.61 -5.59 -14.71
N LEU A 12 28.61 -6.24 -14.10
CA LEU A 12 27.34 -5.58 -13.83
C LEU A 12 27.61 -4.48 -12.80
N SER A 13 27.65 -3.23 -13.25
CA SER A 13 27.59 -2.08 -12.37
C SER A 13 26.20 -2.07 -11.73
N ALA A 14 26.09 -2.54 -10.48
CA ALA A 14 24.94 -2.23 -9.66
C ALA A 14 24.95 -0.70 -9.46
N VAL A 15 24.02 -0.01 -10.11
CA VAL A 15 23.79 1.40 -9.86
C VAL A 15 23.25 1.47 -8.43
N LEU A 16 24.12 1.83 -7.49
CA LEU A 16 23.69 2.21 -6.15
C LEU A 16 22.92 3.52 -6.31
N VAL A 17 21.60 3.44 -6.43
CA VAL A 17 20.73 4.62 -6.39
C VAL A 17 20.96 5.29 -5.04
N HIS A 18 21.35 6.56 -5.08
CA HIS A 18 21.76 7.32 -3.89
C HIS A 18 20.52 7.73 -3.08
N ALA A 19 19.94 6.79 -2.37
CA ALA A 19 18.87 7.02 -1.42
C ALA A 19 19.42 7.66 -0.13
N GLN A 20 19.30 8.98 0.04
CA GLN A 20 19.35 9.61 1.36
C GLN A 20 18.51 10.89 1.43
N GLY A 21 17.55 10.89 2.35
CA GLY A 21 16.97 12.13 2.86
C GLY A 21 15.81 12.71 2.06
N TYR A 22 14.78 11.91 1.74
CA TYR A 22 13.64 12.33 0.91
C TYR A 22 13.01 13.65 1.37
N SER A 23 13.03 13.94 2.68
CA SER A 23 12.43 15.16 3.24
C SER A 23 13.09 16.46 2.79
N LYS A 24 14.32 16.40 2.27
CA LYS A 24 15.08 17.56 1.79
C LYS A 24 14.90 17.84 0.31
N GLU A 25 14.53 16.83 -0.46
CA GLU A 25 14.44 16.90 -1.93
C GLU A 25 13.00 16.83 -2.45
N CYS A 26 12.12 16.11 -1.74
CA CYS A 26 10.72 16.00 -2.11
C CYS A 26 9.90 17.19 -1.59
N SER A 27 8.79 17.47 -2.28
CA SER A 27 7.78 18.46 -1.91
C SER A 27 6.46 17.78 -1.52
N ASP A 28 5.53 18.59 -1.01
CA ASP A 28 4.14 18.18 -0.73
C ASP A 28 4.06 16.92 0.14
N ILE A 29 4.92 16.87 1.17
CA ILE A 29 5.01 15.72 2.06
C ILE A 29 3.88 15.77 3.08
N TYR A 30 3.05 14.73 3.11
CA TYR A 30 1.98 14.61 4.09
C TYR A 30 1.73 13.16 4.51
N LEU A 31 1.01 13.00 5.62
CA LEU A 31 0.52 11.72 6.12
C LEU A 31 -1.00 11.75 6.08
N ASN A 32 -1.61 10.79 5.40
CA ASN A 32 -3.06 10.60 5.39
C ASN A 32 -3.39 9.11 5.51
N GLU A 33 -4.26 8.71 6.43
CA GLU A 33 -4.71 7.31 6.60
C GLU A 33 -3.57 6.25 6.68
N GLY A 34 -2.41 6.64 7.19
CA GLY A 34 -1.22 5.77 7.27
C GLY A 34 -0.34 5.78 6.02
N TRP A 35 -0.73 6.49 4.96
CA TRP A 35 0.08 6.73 3.78
C TRP A 35 0.97 7.95 3.94
N LEU A 36 2.28 7.75 3.90
CA LEU A 36 3.23 8.83 3.65
C LEU A 36 3.20 9.14 2.16
N VAL A 37 2.88 10.36 1.78
CA VAL A 37 2.86 10.80 0.38
C VAL A 37 3.89 11.91 0.19
N ALA A 38 4.58 11.90 -0.94
CA ALA A 38 5.41 13.03 -1.37
C ALA A 38 5.52 13.09 -2.90
N THR A 39 5.88 14.27 -3.39
CA THR A 39 6.28 14.49 -4.79
C THR A 39 7.80 14.63 -4.84
N CYS A 40 8.48 13.67 -5.45
CA CYS A 40 9.93 13.60 -5.44
C CYS A 40 10.53 13.82 -6.84
N PRO A 41 11.68 14.50 -6.95
CA PRO A 41 12.37 14.68 -8.22
C PRO A 41 12.96 13.36 -8.72
N LYS A 42 12.97 13.20 -10.05
CA LYS A 42 13.67 12.11 -10.73
C LYS A 42 15.17 12.36 -10.79
N ASP A 43 15.96 11.29 -10.86
CA ASP A 43 17.42 11.35 -10.84
C ASP A 43 17.98 12.03 -12.12
N ASP A 44 17.25 11.90 -13.23
CA ASP A 44 17.59 12.53 -14.51
C ASP A 44 17.23 14.03 -14.58
N GLY A 45 16.55 14.56 -13.55
CA GLY A 45 16.09 15.93 -13.47
C GLY A 45 14.91 16.29 -14.39
N ASN A 46 14.31 15.33 -15.11
CA ASN A 46 13.27 15.57 -16.11
C ASN A 46 11.84 15.47 -15.55
N GLY A 47 11.66 15.86 -14.29
CA GLY A 47 10.35 15.96 -13.66
C GLY A 47 10.32 15.33 -12.29
N ASN A 48 9.10 15.18 -11.80
CA ASN A 48 8.81 14.65 -10.47
C ASN A 48 7.77 13.54 -10.58
N THR A 49 7.80 12.61 -9.63
CA THR A 49 6.77 11.58 -9.45
C THR A 49 6.15 11.77 -8.07
N THR A 50 4.82 11.76 -7.99
CA THR A 50 4.11 11.65 -6.72
C THR A 50 3.88 10.19 -6.41
N SER A 51 4.30 9.77 -5.23
CA SER A 51 4.26 8.38 -4.77
C SER A 51 3.97 8.31 -3.27
N SER A 52 3.65 7.12 -2.79
CA SER A 52 3.26 6.91 -1.40
C SER A 52 3.80 5.62 -0.79
N VAL A 53 3.98 5.62 0.52
CA VAL A 53 4.42 4.46 1.30
C VAL A 53 3.39 4.16 2.38
N TYR A 54 2.90 2.92 2.46
CA TYR A 54 1.94 2.51 3.49
C TYR A 54 2.64 2.18 4.81
N LEU A 55 2.75 3.15 5.71
CA LEU A 55 3.48 3.00 6.98
C LEU A 55 3.00 1.85 7.89
N PRO A 56 1.69 1.51 7.97
CA PRO A 56 1.24 0.43 8.84
C PRO A 56 1.80 -0.95 8.50
N ASN A 57 2.25 -1.21 7.27
CA ASN A 57 2.92 -2.48 6.94
C ASN A 57 4.44 -2.46 7.19
N LYS A 58 5.00 -1.34 7.69
CA LYS A 58 6.44 -1.17 7.92
C LYS A 58 6.79 -0.82 9.37
N ILE A 59 5.83 -0.43 10.19
CA ILE A 59 6.06 0.09 11.54
C ILE A 59 5.16 -0.62 12.56
N ALA A 60 5.75 -1.05 13.67
CA ALA A 60 5.08 -1.57 14.85
C ALA A 60 5.15 -0.59 16.02
N ASN A 61 4.34 -0.88 17.03
CA ASN A 61 4.48 -0.32 18.37
C ASN A 61 4.92 -1.43 19.32
N ASP A 62 6.17 -1.40 19.75
CA ASP A 62 6.66 -2.24 20.85
C ASP A 62 6.65 -1.43 22.15
N ASN A 63 5.68 -1.70 23.00
CA ASN A 63 5.60 -1.15 24.36
C ASN A 63 5.72 0.40 24.44
N ALA A 64 4.98 1.12 23.59
CA ALA A 64 4.99 2.57 23.41
C ALA A 64 6.23 3.14 22.71
N VAL A 65 6.98 2.30 21.99
CA VAL A 65 8.10 2.69 21.13
C VAL A 65 7.75 2.32 19.70
N LEU A 66 7.83 3.29 18.78
CA LEU A 66 7.70 3.00 17.35
C LEU A 66 8.99 2.34 16.88
N GLU A 67 8.85 1.23 16.15
CA GLU A 67 9.97 0.50 15.57
C GLU A 67 9.63 -0.03 14.18
N TRP A 68 10.66 -0.27 13.37
CA TRP A 68 10.50 -0.87 12.06
C TRP A 68 10.18 -2.37 12.19
N ALA A 69 9.07 -2.78 11.61
CA ALA A 69 8.62 -4.16 11.60
C ALA A 69 7.68 -4.40 10.43
N ILE A 70 7.91 -5.47 9.68
CA ILE A 70 7.03 -5.93 8.60
C ILE A 70 5.67 -6.26 9.21
N ASP A 71 4.60 -5.74 8.59
CA ASP A 71 3.21 -5.92 9.04
C ASP A 71 2.97 -5.51 10.50
N GLY A 72 3.71 -4.50 10.98
CA GLY A 72 3.70 -4.09 12.38
C GLY A 72 2.38 -3.48 12.87
N LEU A 73 1.58 -2.88 11.99
CA LEU A 73 0.25 -2.34 12.26
C LEU A 73 0.20 -1.41 13.49
N TYR A 74 1.19 -0.53 13.65
CA TYR A 74 1.30 0.37 14.82
C TYR A 74 0.01 1.15 15.12
N TRP A 75 -0.71 1.58 14.08
CA TRP A 75 -1.97 2.33 14.15
C TRP A 75 -3.07 1.66 14.99
N ASN A 76 -3.06 0.34 15.15
CA ASN A 76 -4.00 -0.38 16.04
C ASN A 76 -3.84 -0.01 17.52
N SER A 77 -2.70 0.57 17.89
CA SER A 77 -2.33 0.86 19.28
C SER A 77 -1.68 2.23 19.47
N CYS A 78 -1.64 3.03 18.41
CA CYS A 78 -1.14 4.39 18.40
C CYS A 78 -2.22 5.34 17.88
N LYS A 79 -2.13 6.60 18.26
CA LYS A 79 -3.05 7.67 17.85
C LYS A 79 -2.30 8.99 17.75
N ASP A 80 -3.00 10.02 17.28
CA ASP A 80 -2.50 11.38 17.19
C ASP A 80 -1.17 11.46 16.42
N CYS A 81 -1.09 10.68 15.34
CA CYS A 81 0.12 10.56 14.54
C CYS A 81 0.26 11.72 13.57
N ALA A 82 1.46 12.30 13.51
CA ALA A 82 1.78 13.42 12.64
C ALA A 82 3.23 13.35 12.16
N LEU A 83 3.48 13.95 11.00
CA LEU A 83 4.84 14.18 10.52
C LEU A 83 5.43 15.41 11.20
N THR A 84 6.71 15.29 11.56
CA THR A 84 7.55 16.35 12.13
C THR A 84 8.86 16.42 11.35
N ASN A 85 9.73 17.40 11.65
CA ASN A 85 11.03 17.57 10.98
C ASN A 85 10.91 17.59 9.44
N SER A 86 10.05 18.46 8.92
CA SER A 86 9.79 18.61 7.48
C SER A 86 9.34 17.33 6.77
N GLY A 87 8.73 16.38 7.50
CA GLY A 87 8.22 15.14 6.92
C GLY A 87 9.05 13.89 7.21
N SER A 88 10.30 14.04 7.70
CA SER A 88 11.22 12.92 7.94
C SER A 88 10.92 12.09 9.19
N THR A 89 10.18 12.63 10.16
CA THR A 89 9.97 11.95 11.45
C THR A 89 8.49 11.74 11.72
N LEU A 90 8.08 10.48 11.88
CA LEU A 90 6.76 10.13 12.37
C LEU A 90 6.74 10.31 13.89
N GLN A 91 5.80 11.10 14.40
CA GLN A 91 5.51 11.22 15.83
C GLN A 91 4.12 10.65 16.10
N CYS A 92 3.98 9.81 17.12
CA CYS A 92 2.69 9.26 17.55
C CYS A 92 2.60 9.20 19.08
N SER A 93 1.37 9.09 19.58
CA SER A 93 1.09 8.66 20.95
C SER A 93 0.73 7.17 20.96
N CYS A 94 1.60 6.33 21.51
CA CYS A 94 1.46 4.87 21.44
C CYS A 94 1.23 4.25 22.81
N ARG A 95 0.40 3.19 22.86
CA ARG A 95 0.07 2.47 24.09
C ARG A 95 1.19 1.50 24.46
N GLY A 96 1.69 1.57 25.70
CA GLY A 96 2.61 0.58 26.28
C GLY A 96 1.97 -0.18 27.43
N ALA A 97 2.66 -1.13 28.06
CA ALA A 97 2.25 -1.77 29.31
C ALA A 97 2.77 -0.97 30.52
N PRO A 98 1.97 -0.70 31.58
CA PRO A 98 0.61 -1.19 31.88
C PRO A 98 -0.53 -0.26 31.38
N SER A 99 -0.54 0.11 30.10
CA SER A 99 -1.50 0.99 29.39
C SER A 99 -1.29 2.53 29.41
N PRO A 100 -0.16 3.14 29.81
CA PRO A 100 0.03 4.55 29.52
C PRO A 100 0.30 4.76 28.02
N TYR A 101 -0.37 5.74 27.42
CA TYR A 101 0.04 6.29 26.14
C TYR A 101 1.28 7.17 26.35
N ARG A 102 2.28 7.03 25.49
CA ARG A 102 3.50 7.85 25.51
C ARG A 102 3.79 8.35 24.11
N ASN A 103 4.34 9.56 24.04
CA ASN A 103 4.82 10.09 22.78
C ASN A 103 6.12 9.39 22.41
N THR A 104 6.20 8.96 21.16
CA THR A 104 7.36 8.32 20.56
C THR A 104 7.53 8.82 19.15
N THR A 105 8.75 8.74 18.64
CA THR A 105 9.11 9.19 17.30
C THR A 105 9.91 8.12 16.59
N LEU A 106 9.78 8.07 15.27
CA LEU A 106 10.58 7.21 14.40
C LEU A 106 11.07 8.04 13.22
N ASN A 107 12.36 7.96 12.91
CA ASN A 107 12.90 8.60 11.73
C ASN A 107 12.59 7.73 10.50
N LEU A 108 11.71 8.23 9.63
CA LEU A 108 11.25 7.51 8.43
C LEU A 108 12.37 7.33 7.41
N GLU A 109 13.35 8.23 7.38
CA GLU A 109 14.49 8.18 6.46
C GLU A 109 15.48 7.05 6.75
N GLU A 110 15.30 6.32 7.87
CA GLU A 110 16.07 5.10 8.15
C GLU A 110 15.80 4.01 7.11
N HIS A 111 14.56 3.92 6.61
CA HIS A 111 14.13 2.87 5.69
C HIS A 111 13.33 3.34 4.49
N ILE A 112 13.06 4.64 4.36
CA ILE A 112 12.32 5.23 3.23
C ILE A 112 13.17 6.32 2.60
N ALA A 113 13.27 6.32 1.28
CA ALA A 113 14.00 7.35 0.53
C ALA A 113 13.38 7.55 -0.86
N ASN A 114 13.84 8.60 -1.54
CA ASN A 114 13.57 8.81 -2.96
C ASN A 114 14.47 7.89 -3.80
N TYR A 115 13.87 7.20 -4.76
CA TYR A 115 14.55 6.40 -5.78
C TYR A 115 13.97 6.79 -7.13
N ASP A 116 14.68 7.64 -7.88
CA ASP A 116 14.25 8.14 -9.20
C ASP A 116 12.80 8.67 -9.23
N GLY A 117 12.43 9.47 -8.22
CA GLY A 117 11.11 10.06 -8.04
C GLY A 117 10.12 9.21 -7.22
N HIS A 118 10.46 7.96 -6.89
CA HIS A 118 9.59 7.07 -6.12
C HIS A 118 10.03 7.00 -4.64
N LEU A 119 9.11 7.29 -3.73
CA LEU A 119 9.27 6.93 -2.32
C LEU A 119 9.17 5.42 -2.19
N LEU A 120 10.27 4.76 -1.85
CA LEU A 120 10.32 3.31 -1.67
C LEU A 120 10.96 2.96 -0.34
N SER A 121 10.53 1.83 0.25
CA SER A 121 11.13 1.28 1.44
C SER A 121 12.16 0.21 1.15
N ASN A 122 13.30 0.24 1.86
CA ASN A 122 14.30 -0.83 1.84
C ASN A 122 14.18 -1.79 3.05
N LEU A 123 13.05 -1.79 3.77
CA LEU A 123 12.86 -2.58 5.00
C LEU A 123 13.00 -4.10 4.75
N THR A 124 12.52 -4.59 3.60
CA THR A 124 12.59 -6.01 3.21
C THR A 124 13.88 -6.39 2.49
N GLY A 125 14.75 -5.41 2.23
CA GLY A 125 16.02 -5.58 1.51
C GLY A 125 16.36 -4.36 0.65
N PRO A 126 17.55 -4.35 0.03
CA PRO A 126 17.96 -3.26 -0.86
C PRO A 126 16.99 -3.10 -2.03
N VAL A 127 16.64 -1.85 -2.35
CA VAL A 127 15.89 -1.53 -3.57
C VAL A 127 16.82 -1.72 -4.77
N THR A 128 16.57 -2.75 -5.58
CA THR A 128 17.38 -3.06 -6.78
C THR A 128 16.76 -2.59 -8.08
N THR A 129 15.47 -2.24 -8.06
CA THR A 129 14.70 -1.84 -9.24
C THR A 129 13.67 -0.80 -8.82
N VAL A 130 13.60 0.31 -9.56
CA VAL A 130 12.55 1.31 -9.41
C VAL A 130 11.36 0.92 -10.31
N PRO A 131 10.13 0.90 -9.79
CA PRO A 131 8.94 0.65 -10.62
C PRO A 131 8.77 1.69 -11.73
N SER A 132 8.10 1.31 -12.81
CA SER A 132 7.65 2.30 -13.81
C SER A 132 6.55 3.18 -13.22
N ASP A 133 6.49 4.45 -13.63
CA ASP A 133 5.41 5.35 -13.23
C ASP A 133 4.03 4.78 -13.61
N SER A 134 3.12 4.82 -12.66
CA SER A 134 1.71 4.56 -12.85
C SER A 134 1.01 5.71 -13.56
N SER A 135 0.01 5.38 -14.38
CA SER A 135 -0.95 6.34 -14.93
C SER A 135 -2.03 6.77 -13.96
N TYR A 136 -2.19 6.08 -12.82
CA TYR A 136 -3.18 6.42 -11.80
C TYR A 136 -2.62 7.49 -10.85
N PRO A 137 -3.33 8.61 -10.64
CA PRO A 137 -2.91 9.61 -9.67
C PRO A 137 -3.01 9.08 -8.23
N ILE A 138 -2.34 9.74 -7.29
CA ILE A 138 -2.60 9.51 -5.86
C ILE A 138 -4.08 9.82 -5.58
N PRO A 139 -4.82 8.91 -4.91
CA PRO A 139 -6.19 9.15 -4.50
C PRO A 139 -6.33 10.39 -3.61
N SER A 140 -7.43 11.14 -3.74
CA SER A 140 -7.74 12.19 -2.76
C SER A 140 -8.21 11.60 -1.42
N GLU A 141 -8.79 10.39 -1.49
CA GLU A 141 -9.23 9.57 -0.37
C GLU A 141 -8.70 8.15 -0.58
N PHE A 142 -8.07 7.54 0.42
CA PHE A 142 -7.48 6.20 0.30
C PHE A 142 -8.48 5.08 0.57
N GLU A 143 -9.69 5.42 1.00
CA GLU A 143 -10.77 4.49 1.26
C GLU A 143 -11.60 4.20 0.00
N VAL A 144 -11.91 2.92 -0.21
CA VAL A 144 -12.84 2.44 -1.22
C VAL A 144 -13.90 1.56 -0.56
N GLU A 145 -15.15 1.75 -0.97
CA GLU A 145 -16.28 0.96 -0.49
C GLU A 145 -16.69 -0.08 -1.53
N LEU A 146 -17.09 -1.26 -1.07
CA LEU A 146 -17.78 -2.26 -1.86
C LEU A 146 -19.20 -2.44 -1.32
N ASP A 147 -20.17 -2.11 -2.15
CA ASP A 147 -21.57 -2.42 -1.90
C ASP A 147 -21.88 -3.81 -2.42
N MET A 148 -22.11 -4.75 -1.51
CA MET A 148 -22.18 -6.18 -1.81
C MET A 148 -23.55 -6.76 -1.47
N SER A 149 -24.01 -7.72 -2.26
CA SER A 149 -25.26 -8.47 -2.03
C SER A 149 -25.02 -9.96 -2.10
N THR A 150 -25.61 -10.72 -1.18
CA THR A 150 -25.66 -12.19 -1.23
C THR A 150 -26.73 -12.72 -2.19
N LEU A 151 -27.62 -11.84 -2.67
CA LEU A 151 -28.64 -12.13 -3.67
C LEU A 151 -28.17 -11.63 -5.04
N ASN A 152 -28.32 -12.44 -6.08
CA ASN A 152 -28.09 -11.97 -7.46
C ASN A 152 -29.27 -11.10 -7.91
N ASN A 153 -29.26 -9.84 -7.49
CA ASN A 153 -30.33 -8.86 -7.69
C ASN A 153 -29.87 -7.68 -8.56
N SER A 154 -28.75 -7.83 -9.28
CA SER A 154 -28.13 -6.76 -10.07
C SER A 154 -27.91 -5.48 -9.26
N CYS A 155 -27.46 -5.62 -8.01
CA CYS A 155 -27.19 -4.53 -7.07
C CYS A 155 -28.40 -3.60 -6.81
N ALA A 156 -29.63 -4.10 -6.97
CA ALA A 156 -30.84 -3.35 -6.62
C ALA A 156 -30.94 -3.04 -5.12
N SER A 157 -30.26 -3.84 -4.29
CA SER A 157 -30.10 -3.62 -2.86
C SER A 157 -28.82 -4.24 -2.36
N SER A 158 -28.08 -3.52 -1.51
CA SER A 158 -26.87 -4.01 -0.85
C SER A 158 -27.22 -4.69 0.48
N GLY A 159 -26.58 -5.82 0.76
CA GLY A 159 -26.66 -6.51 2.05
C GLY A 159 -25.54 -6.10 3.01
N ALA A 160 -24.43 -5.57 2.48
CA ALA A 160 -23.32 -5.02 3.25
C ALA A 160 -22.58 -3.95 2.44
N THR A 161 -21.98 -3.00 3.17
CA THR A 161 -20.95 -2.10 2.65
C THR A 161 -19.64 -2.48 3.32
N ILE A 162 -18.64 -2.83 2.52
CA ILE A 162 -17.31 -3.24 2.97
C ILE A 162 -16.36 -2.09 2.69
N ILE A 163 -15.69 -1.62 3.73
CA ILE A 163 -14.73 -0.52 3.64
C ILE A 163 -13.32 -1.09 3.58
N LEU A 164 -12.56 -0.72 2.56
CA LEU A 164 -11.18 -1.15 2.31
C LEU A 164 -10.29 0.09 2.14
N ASN A 165 -9.18 0.15 2.85
CA ASN A 165 -8.30 1.33 2.85
C ASN A 165 -6.82 0.99 2.94
N ARG A 166 -6.47 -0.29 2.73
CA ARG A 166 -5.09 -0.78 2.85
C ARG A 166 -4.78 -1.90 1.87
N PRO A 167 -3.53 -1.98 1.39
CA PRO A 167 -3.09 -3.11 0.58
C PRO A 167 -3.26 -4.40 1.38
N THR A 168 -3.89 -5.40 0.77
CA THR A 168 -4.17 -6.68 1.44
C THR A 168 -4.12 -7.82 0.43
N ASN A 169 -3.28 -8.83 0.69
CA ASN A 169 -3.18 -10.00 -0.19
C ASN A 169 -4.47 -10.82 -0.22
N CYS A 170 -5.09 -11.02 0.94
CA CYS A 170 -6.40 -11.63 1.04
C CYS A 170 -7.13 -11.16 2.29
N TRP A 171 -8.34 -10.64 2.10
CA TRP A 171 -9.29 -10.29 3.14
C TRP A 171 -10.59 -11.03 2.90
N TYR A 172 -11.21 -11.51 3.97
CA TYR A 172 -12.57 -12.03 3.94
C TYR A 172 -13.31 -11.62 5.22
N LEU A 173 -14.63 -11.56 5.13
CA LEU A 173 -15.49 -11.32 6.28
C LEU A 173 -15.71 -12.63 7.05
N ASN A 174 -15.28 -12.73 8.30
CA ASN A 174 -15.57 -13.92 9.11
C ASN A 174 -16.84 -13.72 9.95
N LEU A 175 -17.95 -14.34 9.52
CA LEU A 175 -19.24 -14.29 10.23
C LEU A 175 -19.50 -15.53 11.10
N GLY A 176 -18.59 -16.50 11.13
CA GLY A 176 -18.84 -17.82 11.74
C GLY A 176 -19.89 -18.68 11.02
N VAL A 177 -20.36 -18.24 9.85
CA VAL A 177 -21.30 -18.96 8.98
C VAL A 177 -20.82 -18.87 7.52
N GLU A 178 -21.21 -19.83 6.69
CA GLU A 178 -20.93 -19.76 5.26
C GLU A 178 -21.73 -18.64 4.60
N TYR A 179 -21.07 -17.91 3.70
CA TYR A 179 -21.68 -16.91 2.85
C TYR A 179 -20.93 -16.85 1.51
N SER A 180 -21.55 -16.18 0.55
CA SER A 180 -20.89 -15.72 -0.67
C SER A 180 -21.65 -14.53 -1.22
N TRP A 181 -20.93 -13.55 -1.73
CA TRP A 181 -21.50 -12.44 -2.48
C TRP A 181 -21.88 -12.91 -3.88
N ALA A 182 -23.02 -12.47 -4.39
CA ALA A 182 -23.54 -12.82 -5.71
C ALA A 182 -23.46 -11.65 -6.70
N CYS A 183 -23.43 -10.41 -6.20
CA CYS A 183 -23.12 -9.22 -6.98
C CYS A 183 -22.60 -8.10 -6.08
N GLY A 184 -22.01 -7.08 -6.70
CA GLY A 184 -21.64 -5.84 -6.01
C GLY A 184 -21.09 -4.77 -6.95
N ASN A 185 -20.87 -3.58 -6.42
CA ASN A 185 -20.19 -2.47 -7.09
C ASN A 185 -19.21 -1.79 -6.13
N SER A 186 -18.21 -1.12 -6.68
CA SER A 186 -17.36 -0.23 -5.91
C SER A 186 -17.92 1.19 -5.88
N VAL A 187 -17.66 1.91 -4.80
CA VAL A 187 -17.93 3.33 -4.60
C VAL A 187 -16.63 3.99 -4.13
N ASN A 188 -16.35 5.18 -4.64
CA ASN A 188 -15.12 5.95 -4.34
C ASN A 188 -13.80 5.20 -4.63
N ASN A 189 -13.78 4.31 -5.61
CA ASN A 189 -12.56 3.69 -6.09
C ASN A 189 -11.73 4.68 -6.93
N GLN A 190 -10.79 5.36 -6.30
CA GLN A 190 -9.90 6.34 -6.91
C GLN A 190 -8.51 5.79 -7.29
N GLY A 191 -8.41 4.49 -7.58
CA GLY A 191 -7.14 3.88 -8.01
C GLY A 191 -6.78 2.59 -7.27
N TRP A 192 -7.77 1.88 -6.73
CA TRP A 192 -7.59 0.53 -6.19
C TRP A 192 -7.99 -0.50 -7.25
N GLU A 193 -7.22 -1.57 -7.32
CA GLU A 193 -7.67 -2.84 -7.90
C GLU A 193 -8.12 -3.75 -6.77
N ILE A 194 -9.37 -4.18 -6.84
CA ILE A 194 -9.94 -5.13 -5.88
C ILE A 194 -10.37 -6.37 -6.65
N VAL A 195 -9.71 -7.50 -6.38
CA VAL A 195 -10.00 -8.76 -7.06
C VAL A 195 -10.79 -9.65 -6.12
N GLY A 196 -11.95 -10.14 -6.57
CA GLY A 196 -12.81 -11.06 -5.83
C GLY A 196 -12.51 -12.52 -6.18
N TYR A 197 -12.48 -13.37 -5.15
CA TYR A 197 -12.17 -14.80 -5.24
C TYR A 197 -13.30 -15.66 -4.66
N SER A 198 -13.43 -16.90 -5.13
CA SER A 198 -14.49 -17.83 -4.70
C SER A 198 -14.21 -18.55 -3.36
N ASP A 199 -13.00 -18.42 -2.84
CA ASP A 199 -12.53 -18.98 -1.58
C ASP A 199 -12.02 -17.88 -0.62
N THR A 200 -11.86 -18.23 0.65
CA THR A 200 -11.41 -17.29 1.71
C THR A 200 -9.90 -17.12 1.78
N ASP A 201 -9.14 -17.89 1.00
CA ASP A 201 -7.68 -17.86 0.98
C ASP A 201 -7.15 -17.10 -0.27
N CYS A 202 -8.07 -16.62 -1.13
CA CYS A 202 -7.78 -15.92 -2.38
C CYS A 202 -6.87 -16.71 -3.32
N THR A 203 -7.12 -18.02 -3.44
CA THR A 203 -6.28 -18.93 -4.25
C THR A 203 -6.97 -19.44 -5.53
N SER A 204 -8.28 -19.31 -5.64
CA SER A 204 -9.04 -19.61 -6.86
C SER A 204 -8.75 -18.62 -7.98
N ASP A 205 -9.22 -18.94 -9.18
CA ASP A 205 -9.19 -17.99 -10.28
C ASP A 205 -10.02 -16.73 -9.94
N PRO A 206 -9.56 -15.53 -10.33
CA PRO A 206 -10.31 -14.30 -10.18
C PRO A 206 -11.74 -14.40 -10.73
N VAL A 207 -12.71 -14.02 -9.91
CA VAL A 207 -14.14 -14.06 -10.25
C VAL A 207 -14.64 -12.68 -10.69
N ALA A 208 -14.12 -11.63 -10.07
CA ALA A 208 -14.49 -10.24 -10.34
C ALA A 208 -13.28 -9.34 -10.11
N ALA A 209 -13.27 -8.19 -10.78
CA ALA A 209 -12.30 -7.13 -10.54
C ALA A 209 -13.03 -5.79 -10.50
N PHE A 210 -12.82 -5.04 -9.42
CA PHE A 210 -13.27 -3.66 -9.30
C PHE A 210 -12.08 -2.74 -9.48
N THR A 211 -12.24 -1.77 -10.37
CA THR A 211 -11.24 -0.75 -10.67
C THR A 211 -11.92 0.60 -10.76
N GLN A 212 -11.15 1.66 -11.00
CA GLN A 212 -11.71 2.99 -11.21
C GLN A 212 -12.60 3.04 -12.47
N GLU A 213 -12.26 2.27 -13.50
CA GLU A 213 -12.96 2.26 -14.80
C GLU A 213 -14.38 1.71 -14.72
N ASN A 214 -14.65 0.80 -13.78
CA ASN A 214 -15.95 0.17 -13.62
C ASN A 214 -16.67 0.58 -12.33
N GLN A 215 -16.20 1.63 -11.66
CA GLN A 215 -16.84 2.17 -10.48
C GLN A 215 -18.34 2.47 -10.72
N GLY A 216 -19.18 2.14 -9.74
CA GLY A 216 -20.63 2.32 -9.82
C GLY A 216 -21.33 1.35 -10.79
N THR A 217 -20.59 0.49 -11.49
CA THR A 217 -21.17 -0.57 -12.31
C THR A 217 -21.40 -1.80 -11.45
N CYS A 218 -22.63 -2.32 -11.46
CA CYS A 218 -22.91 -3.59 -10.80
C CYS A 218 -22.30 -4.76 -11.55
N LEU A 219 -21.44 -5.50 -10.87
CA LEU A 219 -20.90 -6.77 -11.33
C LEU A 219 -21.71 -7.91 -10.72
N THR A 220 -22.16 -8.85 -11.55
CA THR A 220 -22.78 -10.10 -11.09
C THR A 220 -21.77 -11.23 -11.22
N PHE A 221 -21.73 -12.12 -10.22
CA PHE A 221 -20.71 -13.16 -10.15
C PHE A 221 -21.32 -14.51 -10.50
N SER A 222 -20.75 -15.18 -11.50
CA SER A 222 -21.18 -16.53 -11.90
C SER A 222 -20.87 -17.57 -10.82
N THR A 223 -19.78 -17.34 -10.07
CA THR A 223 -19.41 -18.06 -8.86
C THR A 223 -19.43 -17.05 -7.71
N GLY A 224 -19.95 -17.40 -6.54
CA GLY A 224 -20.03 -16.45 -5.43
C GLY A 224 -18.65 -16.04 -4.92
N VAL A 225 -18.47 -14.75 -4.60
CA VAL A 225 -17.22 -14.19 -4.06
C VAL A 225 -17.19 -14.31 -2.53
N LYS A 226 -16.03 -14.66 -1.97
CA LYS A 226 -15.81 -14.81 -0.52
C LYS A 226 -14.59 -14.04 -0.02
N GLY A 227 -13.54 -13.98 -0.81
CA GLY A 227 -12.30 -13.27 -0.50
C GLY A 227 -12.03 -12.12 -1.46
N PHE A 228 -11.23 -11.16 -1.02
CA PHE A 228 -10.79 -10.00 -1.81
C PHE A 228 -9.28 -9.78 -1.63
N SER A 229 -8.56 -9.54 -2.73
CA SER A 229 -7.26 -8.89 -2.68
C SER A 229 -7.42 -7.41 -3.01
N VAL A 230 -6.59 -6.56 -2.41
CA VAL A 230 -6.68 -5.10 -2.51
C VAL A 230 -5.30 -4.56 -2.83
N THR A 231 -5.14 -3.96 -4.01
CA THR A 231 -3.85 -3.51 -4.53
C THR A 231 -3.96 -2.07 -5.00
N PRO A 232 -3.07 -1.16 -4.58
CA PRO A 232 -3.02 0.19 -5.11
C PRO A 232 -2.55 0.16 -6.57
N LEU A 233 -3.20 0.92 -7.44
CA LEU A 233 -2.81 1.07 -8.85
C LEU A 233 -1.92 2.29 -9.09
N TRP A 234 -1.85 3.24 -8.15
CA TRP A 234 -0.93 4.39 -8.21
C TRP A 234 0.50 4.01 -7.79
N ASN A 235 1.44 4.96 -7.79
CA ASN A 235 2.81 4.74 -7.33
C ASN A 235 2.86 4.52 -5.81
N ALA A 236 2.73 3.27 -5.37
CA ALA A 236 2.62 2.89 -3.97
C ALA A 236 3.63 1.80 -3.58
N ASP A 237 4.15 1.89 -2.34
CA ASP A 237 5.05 0.94 -1.68
C ASP A 237 4.53 0.44 -0.33
#